data_AF-A0A4D8RUY4-F1
#
_entry.id   AF-A0A4D8RUY4-F1
#
_cell.length_a   1.000
_cell.length_b   1.000
_cell.length_c   1.000
_cell.angle_alpha   90.00
_cell.angle_beta   90.00
_cell.angle_gamma   90.00
#
_symmetry.space_group_name_H-M   'P 1'
#
loop_
_entity.id
_entity.type
_entity.pdbx_description
1 polymer ?
#
loop_
_entity_poly.entity_id
_entity_poly.type
_entity_poly.pdbx_seq_one_letter_code
_entity_poly.pdbx_strand_id
1 'polypeptide(L)'
;MPRKKAEEEEREEEEEEEPKKEKKAKKEKYVDAEKLLDEYLDEAEVGLGISHLNLDKELLKEILKEPFISAVGQVKSKPKARTIINRLNASKDEMMEYLAVRIIREVEVSKLSDDQLEFVVVNIKKPIVDLAPQLYAEVKKRGRKDLIDILQYNWNMFGLRSPVKCPKCGFEAVMPDYSCRVCGYSLSTREIKEAINLMSQLEEMYSYDPEGLKEIITSGYLIYISTGPIPPSRFKPSGSEIYYEITLTSQEKAQLNKLYNIHQNQV
;
A
#
# COMPACT_ATOMS: atom_id res chain seq x y z
N MET A 1 -70.66 34.79 -41.91
CA MET A 1 -71.03 34.82 -43.34
C MET A 1 -70.69 36.20 -43.89
N PRO A 2 -70.18 36.37 -45.12
CA PRO A 2 -70.56 35.58 -46.31
C PRO A 2 -69.44 34.86 -47.11
N ARG A 3 -69.88 33.84 -47.87
CA ARG A 3 -69.38 33.30 -49.16
C ARG A 3 -67.88 33.05 -49.42
N LYS A 4 -67.58 31.76 -49.71
CA LYS A 4 -66.42 31.30 -50.50
C LYS A 4 -66.47 31.79 -51.97
N LYS A 5 -65.30 31.81 -52.61
CA LYS A 5 -65.07 31.29 -53.98
C LYS A 5 -63.74 30.51 -54.01
N ALA A 6 -63.49 29.77 -55.08
CA ALA A 6 -62.28 28.96 -55.35
C ALA A 6 -61.86 29.17 -56.83
N GLU A 7 -60.95 28.33 -57.37
CA GLU A 7 -60.26 28.46 -58.69
C GLU A 7 -59.29 29.68 -58.74
N GLU A 8 -58.17 29.77 -59.46
CA GLU A 8 -57.18 28.88 -60.15
C GLU A 8 -55.89 29.76 -60.32
N GLU A 9 -54.68 29.37 -60.76
CA GLU A 9 -54.09 28.30 -61.60
C GLU A 9 -52.72 27.85 -60.96
N GLU A 10 -52.15 26.69 -61.30
CA GLU A 10 -50.76 26.32 -60.94
C GLU A 10 -49.72 26.93 -61.91
N ARG A 11 -48.53 27.28 -61.42
CA ARG A 11 -47.34 27.42 -62.29
C ARG A 11 -46.04 27.22 -61.51
N GLU A 12 -45.14 26.45 -62.12
CA GLU A 12 -43.84 26.07 -61.60
C GLU A 12 -42.77 27.11 -61.98
N GLU A 13 -41.85 27.42 -61.06
CA GLU A 13 -40.52 27.95 -61.40
C GLU A 13 -39.47 27.11 -60.69
N GLU A 14 -38.47 26.64 -61.43
CA GLU A 14 -37.41 25.75 -60.96
C GLU A 14 -36.27 26.57 -60.31
N GLU A 15 -36.10 26.50 -58.99
CA GLU A 15 -34.85 26.97 -58.34
C GLU A 15 -33.83 25.82 -58.25
N GLU A 16 -32.65 26.02 -58.85
CA GLU A 16 -31.57 25.04 -58.88
C GLU A 16 -31.01 24.75 -57.47
N GLU A 17 -30.93 23.49 -57.05
CA GLU A 17 -30.28 23.13 -55.78
C GLU A 17 -28.75 23.37 -55.86
N GLU A 18 -28.28 24.52 -55.36
CA GLU A 18 -26.85 24.72 -55.10
C GLU A 18 -26.30 23.59 -54.20
N PRO A 19 -25.24 22.86 -54.62
CA PRO A 19 -24.71 21.75 -53.83
C PRO A 19 -24.07 22.27 -52.54
N LYS A 20 -24.76 22.01 -51.41
CA LYS A 20 -24.34 22.39 -50.05
C LYS A 20 -22.90 21.95 -49.78
N LYS A 21 -21.97 22.91 -49.83
CA LYS A 21 -20.54 22.69 -49.54
C LYS A 21 -20.36 22.02 -48.18
N GLU A 22 -19.94 20.75 -48.20
CA GLU A 22 -19.66 19.99 -46.99
C GLU A 22 -18.64 20.74 -46.13
N LYS A 23 -19.03 21.09 -44.91
CA LYS A 23 -18.14 21.72 -43.93
C LYS A 23 -17.13 20.69 -43.47
N LYS A 24 -15.98 20.60 -44.16
CA LYS A 24 -14.82 19.79 -43.76
C LYS A 24 -14.62 19.86 -42.25
N ALA A 25 -14.81 18.72 -41.58
CA ALA A 25 -14.73 18.66 -40.12
C ALA A 25 -13.35 19.16 -39.66
N LYS A 26 -13.33 20.27 -38.92
CA LYS A 26 -12.11 20.72 -38.25
C LYS A 26 -11.70 19.62 -37.28
N LYS A 27 -10.54 18.99 -37.50
CA LYS A 27 -9.91 18.12 -36.49
C LYS A 27 -9.83 18.91 -35.18
N GLU A 28 -10.45 18.39 -34.13
CA GLU A 28 -10.48 19.07 -32.84
C GLU A 28 -9.06 19.11 -32.27
N LYS A 29 -8.48 20.31 -32.16
CA LYS A 29 -7.12 20.50 -31.66
C LYS A 29 -7.13 20.55 -30.14
N TYR A 30 -7.02 19.37 -29.54
CA TYR A 30 -6.75 19.21 -28.12
C TYR A 30 -5.36 19.73 -27.74
N VAL A 31 -5.15 19.98 -26.45
CA VAL A 31 -3.85 20.36 -25.89
C VAL A 31 -2.91 19.15 -25.86
N ASP A 32 -1.66 19.37 -26.26
CA ASP A 32 -0.58 18.39 -26.18
C ASP A 32 -0.02 18.39 -24.74
N ALA A 33 -0.43 17.39 -23.95
CA ALA A 33 -0.10 17.33 -22.53
C ALA A 33 1.37 16.98 -22.25
N GLU A 34 2.07 16.31 -23.17
CA GLU A 34 3.50 16.01 -23.01
C GLU A 34 4.35 17.27 -23.20
N LYS A 35 4.06 18.06 -24.25
CA LYS A 35 4.72 19.38 -24.42
C LYS A 35 4.36 20.35 -23.31
N LEU A 36 3.15 20.26 -22.75
CA LEU A 36 2.73 21.09 -21.62
C LEU A 36 3.46 20.72 -20.32
N LEU A 37 3.90 19.46 -20.16
CA LEU A 37 4.77 19.04 -19.07
C LEU A 37 6.17 19.63 -19.25
N ASP A 38 6.75 19.58 -20.46
CA ASP A 38 8.04 20.24 -20.75
C ASP A 38 8.02 21.74 -20.44
N GLU A 39 6.92 22.43 -20.78
CA GLU A 39 6.75 23.87 -20.51
C GLU A 39 6.56 24.22 -19.03
N TYR A 40 6.12 23.28 -18.20
CA TYR A 40 5.73 23.51 -16.80
C TYR A 40 6.46 22.62 -15.78
N LEU A 41 7.54 21.94 -16.17
CA LEU A 41 8.25 20.95 -15.33
C LEU A 41 8.73 21.57 -14.01
N ASP A 42 9.40 22.71 -14.09
CA ASP A 42 9.98 23.43 -12.95
C ASP A 42 8.87 24.04 -12.05
N GLU A 43 7.74 24.48 -12.63
CA GLU A 43 6.56 24.91 -11.87
C GLU A 43 5.89 23.71 -11.15
N ALA A 44 5.87 22.53 -11.77
CA ALA A 44 5.28 21.31 -11.19
C ALA A 44 6.13 20.75 -10.05
N GLU A 45 7.46 20.75 -10.19
CA GLU A 45 8.39 20.30 -9.15
C GLU A 45 8.23 21.12 -7.85
N VAL A 46 8.28 22.45 -7.98
CA VAL A 46 8.05 23.38 -6.86
C VAL A 46 6.61 23.30 -6.35
N GLY A 47 5.63 23.16 -7.24
CA GLY A 47 4.20 23.06 -6.91
C GLY A 47 3.79 21.76 -6.20
N LEU A 48 4.60 20.71 -6.31
CA LEU A 48 4.46 19.46 -5.55
C LEU A 48 5.32 19.46 -4.27
N GLY A 49 6.33 20.33 -4.20
CA GLY A 49 7.27 20.46 -3.09
C GLY A 49 8.46 19.50 -3.16
N ILE A 50 8.73 18.91 -4.34
CA ILE A 50 9.70 17.83 -4.51
C ILE A 50 11.10 18.29 -4.96
N SER A 51 11.34 19.59 -5.14
CA SER A 51 12.65 20.14 -5.56
C SER A 51 13.82 19.77 -4.63
N HIS A 52 13.54 19.48 -3.35
CA HIS A 52 14.56 19.01 -2.40
C HIS A 52 15.14 17.63 -2.77
N LEU A 53 14.43 16.84 -3.58
CA LEU A 53 14.91 15.54 -4.06
C LEU A 53 16.03 15.66 -5.11
N ASN A 54 16.24 16.85 -5.69
CA ASN A 54 17.26 17.13 -6.70
C ASN A 54 17.29 16.06 -7.83
N LEU A 55 16.12 15.71 -8.35
CA LEU A 55 15.98 14.75 -9.46
C LEU A 55 16.51 15.39 -10.75
N ASP A 56 17.10 14.58 -11.63
CA ASP A 56 17.43 15.06 -12.97
C ASP A 56 16.15 15.31 -13.79
N LYS A 57 16.24 16.18 -14.81
CA LYS A 57 15.05 16.60 -15.56
C LYS A 57 14.42 15.51 -16.43
N GLU A 58 15.15 14.44 -16.75
CA GLU A 58 14.60 13.32 -17.54
C GLU A 58 13.79 12.39 -16.64
N LEU A 59 14.34 12.01 -15.49
CA LEU A 59 13.65 11.26 -14.44
C LEU A 59 12.42 12.02 -13.92
N LEU A 60 12.58 13.31 -13.57
CA LEU A 60 11.49 14.17 -13.09
C LEU A 60 10.34 14.23 -14.10
N LYS A 61 10.65 14.34 -15.40
CA LYS A 61 9.64 14.32 -16.47
C LYS A 61 8.94 12.96 -16.56
N GLU A 62 9.68 11.86 -16.52
CA GLU A 62 9.11 10.52 -16.64
C GLU A 62 8.20 10.17 -15.45
N ILE A 63 8.64 10.41 -14.21
CA ILE A 63 7.80 10.14 -13.02
C ILE A 63 6.57 11.06 -12.91
N LEU A 64 6.59 12.24 -13.56
CA LEU A 64 5.43 13.13 -13.62
C LEU A 64 4.51 12.86 -14.82
N LYS A 65 4.95 12.08 -15.82
CA LYS A 65 4.28 11.97 -17.13
C LYS A 65 2.82 11.55 -17.03
N GLU A 66 2.54 10.37 -16.49
CA GLU A 66 1.18 9.83 -16.35
C GLU A 66 0.25 10.72 -15.50
N PRO A 67 0.61 11.11 -14.25
CA PRO A 67 -0.29 11.93 -13.42
C PRO A 67 -0.49 13.33 -14.00
N PHE A 68 0.51 13.95 -14.64
CA PHE A 68 0.35 15.25 -15.28
C PHE A 68 -0.58 15.19 -16.50
N ILE A 69 -0.45 14.18 -17.37
CA ILE A 69 -1.37 13.97 -18.50
C ILE A 69 -2.80 13.78 -18.00
N SER A 70 -2.99 12.96 -16.96
CA SER A 70 -4.28 12.75 -16.29
C SER A 70 -4.86 14.08 -15.74
N ALA A 71 -4.03 14.87 -15.05
CA ALA A 71 -4.41 16.16 -14.49
C ALA A 71 -4.68 17.25 -15.55
N VAL A 72 -4.14 17.15 -16.77
CA VAL A 72 -4.51 18.03 -17.89
C VAL A 72 -5.87 17.63 -18.47
N GLY A 73 -6.03 16.36 -18.83
CA GLY A 73 -7.25 15.80 -19.43
C GLY A 73 -7.52 16.27 -20.87
N GLN A 74 -8.68 15.90 -21.43
CA GLN A 74 -9.07 16.23 -22.81
C GLN A 74 -9.58 17.69 -22.96
N VAL A 75 -8.70 18.66 -22.75
CA VAL A 75 -9.02 20.09 -22.83
C VAL A 75 -8.71 20.70 -24.21
N LYS A 76 -9.57 21.63 -24.66
CA LYS A 76 -9.45 22.36 -25.93
C LYS A 76 -8.71 23.71 -25.80
N SER A 77 -8.35 24.11 -24.59
CA SER A 77 -7.60 25.32 -24.27
C SER A 77 -6.51 25.00 -23.24
N LYS A 78 -5.34 25.63 -23.37
CA LYS A 78 -4.19 25.41 -22.48
C LYS A 78 -4.54 25.82 -21.04
N PRO A 79 -4.56 24.88 -20.07
CA PRO A 79 -4.74 25.23 -18.66
C PRO A 79 -3.48 25.90 -18.12
N LYS A 80 -3.62 26.71 -17.07
CA LYS A 80 -2.47 27.32 -16.37
C LYS A 80 -1.77 26.24 -15.51
N ALA A 81 -0.45 26.31 -15.36
CA ALA A 81 0.32 25.42 -14.50
C ALA A 81 -0.31 25.23 -13.10
N ARG A 82 -0.63 26.34 -12.41
CA ARG A 82 -1.33 26.32 -11.11
C ARG A 82 -2.65 25.53 -11.11
N THR A 83 -3.39 25.49 -12.23
CA THR A 83 -4.61 24.68 -12.35
C THR A 83 -4.32 23.19 -12.41
N ILE A 84 -3.21 22.78 -13.05
CA ILE A 84 -2.75 21.38 -13.11
C ILE A 84 -2.18 20.98 -11.74
N ILE A 85 -1.32 21.82 -11.16
CA ILE A 85 -0.72 21.63 -9.82
C ILE A 85 -1.79 21.49 -8.74
N ASN A 86 -2.86 22.28 -8.78
CA ASN A 86 -3.99 22.15 -7.86
C ASN A 86 -4.76 20.82 -8.05
N ARG A 87 -4.79 20.23 -9.26
CA ARG A 87 -5.41 18.91 -9.51
C ARG A 87 -4.51 17.78 -9.01
N LEU A 88 -3.20 17.87 -9.25
CA LEU A 88 -2.22 16.90 -8.73
C LEU A 88 -2.23 16.87 -7.18
N ASN A 89 -2.28 18.04 -6.54
CA ASN A 89 -2.36 18.14 -5.08
C ASN A 89 -3.76 17.81 -4.50
N ALA A 90 -4.80 17.61 -5.31
CA ALA A 90 -6.12 17.21 -4.81
C ALA A 90 -6.11 15.78 -4.23
N SER A 91 -5.21 14.94 -4.75
CA SER A 91 -4.88 13.60 -4.25
C SER A 91 -3.39 13.54 -3.93
N LYS A 92 -2.91 14.51 -3.11
CA LYS A 92 -1.48 14.63 -2.79
C LYS A 92 -0.93 13.34 -2.15
N ASP A 93 -1.73 12.70 -1.30
CA ASP A 93 -1.34 11.50 -0.56
C ASP A 93 -1.09 10.30 -1.47
N GLU A 94 -1.90 10.15 -2.52
CA GLU A 94 -1.74 9.13 -3.56
C GLU A 94 -0.66 9.52 -4.58
N MET A 95 -0.52 10.82 -4.87
CA MET A 95 0.52 11.36 -5.75
C MET A 95 1.93 11.10 -5.18
N MET A 96 2.14 11.28 -3.88
CA MET A 96 3.45 11.01 -3.25
C MET A 96 3.75 9.51 -3.16
N GLU A 97 2.73 8.65 -2.94
CA GLU A 97 2.86 7.19 -3.04
C GLU A 97 3.27 6.78 -4.47
N TYR A 98 2.59 7.31 -5.48
CA TYR A 98 2.92 7.08 -6.89
C TYR A 98 4.35 7.53 -7.24
N LEU A 99 4.76 8.72 -6.81
CA LEU A 99 6.13 9.23 -7.05
C LEU A 99 7.18 8.35 -6.38
N ALA A 100 6.98 7.95 -5.12
CA ALA A 100 7.90 7.05 -4.42
C ALA A 100 8.05 5.70 -5.16
N VAL A 101 6.94 5.14 -5.67
CA VAL A 101 6.96 3.91 -6.48
C VAL A 101 7.69 4.11 -7.81
N ARG A 102 7.46 5.21 -8.53
CA ARG A 102 8.17 5.48 -9.79
C ARG A 102 9.67 5.66 -9.57
N ILE A 103 10.08 6.43 -8.55
CA ILE A 103 11.51 6.63 -8.21
C ILE A 103 12.24 5.29 -8.02
N ILE A 104 11.66 4.32 -7.30
CA ILE A 104 12.25 2.99 -7.07
C ILE A 104 12.27 2.11 -8.35
N ARG A 105 11.37 2.38 -9.32
CA ARG A 105 11.31 1.65 -10.60
C ARG A 105 12.37 2.13 -11.58
N GLU A 106 12.57 3.45 -11.67
CA GLU A 106 13.57 4.02 -12.58
C GLU A 106 14.99 4.03 -11.97
N VAL A 107 15.11 4.08 -10.64
CA VAL A 107 16.40 4.20 -9.91
C VAL A 107 16.56 3.10 -8.86
N GLU A 108 17.69 2.38 -8.93
CA GLU A 108 18.09 1.41 -7.91
C GLU A 108 18.16 2.06 -6.52
N VAL A 109 17.56 1.42 -5.51
CA VAL A 109 17.52 1.92 -4.12
C VAL A 109 18.91 2.28 -3.56
N SER A 110 19.95 1.55 -4.00
CA SER A 110 21.36 1.80 -3.62
C SER A 110 21.94 3.12 -4.14
N LYS A 111 21.36 3.70 -5.20
CA LYS A 111 21.80 4.92 -5.90
C LYS A 111 21.04 6.19 -5.46
N LEU A 112 19.92 6.05 -4.76
CA LEU A 112 19.13 7.17 -4.25
C LEU A 112 19.97 8.07 -3.32
N SER A 113 19.77 9.39 -3.36
CA SER A 113 20.26 10.29 -2.31
C SER A 113 19.59 9.98 -0.96
N ASP A 114 20.07 10.57 0.14
CA ASP A 114 19.42 10.37 1.44
C ASP A 114 18.04 11.04 1.50
N ASP A 115 17.85 12.20 0.85
CA ASP A 115 16.55 12.87 0.72
C ASP A 115 15.57 12.03 -0.12
N GLN A 116 16.05 11.43 -1.21
CA GLN A 116 15.26 10.53 -2.06
C GLN A 116 14.88 9.25 -1.33
N LEU A 117 15.79 8.65 -0.55
CA LEU A 117 15.53 7.46 0.26
C LEU A 117 14.53 7.75 1.39
N GLU A 118 14.65 8.90 2.05
CA GLU A 118 13.70 9.37 3.07
C GLU A 118 12.31 9.62 2.49
N PHE A 119 12.21 10.37 1.39
CA PHE A 119 10.96 10.59 0.67
C PHE A 119 10.29 9.28 0.26
N VAL A 120 11.07 8.33 -0.25
CA VAL A 120 10.60 6.98 -0.57
C VAL A 120 10.06 6.29 0.69
N VAL A 121 10.87 6.16 1.75
CA VAL A 121 10.50 5.43 2.99
C VAL A 121 9.23 5.99 3.63
N VAL A 122 9.07 7.32 3.64
CA VAL A 122 7.89 7.99 4.20
C VAL A 122 6.63 7.69 3.38
N ASN A 123 6.70 7.74 2.05
CA ASN A 123 5.52 7.71 1.18
C ASN A 123 5.16 6.33 0.60
N ILE A 124 5.98 5.29 0.77
CA ILE A 124 5.83 4.02 0.02
C ILE A 124 4.60 3.16 0.36
N LYS A 125 3.86 3.48 1.43
CA LYS A 125 2.53 2.95 1.80
C LYS A 125 2.31 1.46 1.44
N LYS A 126 1.36 1.11 0.55
CA LYS A 126 0.98 -0.30 0.26
C LYS A 126 2.09 -1.12 -0.44
N PRO A 127 2.80 -0.58 -1.44
CA PRO A 127 4.01 -1.19 -2.01
C PRO A 127 5.10 -1.64 -1.01
N ILE A 128 5.03 -1.24 0.27
CA ILE A 128 5.97 -1.74 1.29
C ILE A 128 6.00 -3.27 1.43
N VAL A 129 4.91 -3.97 1.08
CA VAL A 129 4.85 -5.46 1.11
C VAL A 129 5.98 -6.09 0.29
N ASP A 130 6.23 -5.57 -0.91
CA ASP A 130 7.23 -6.09 -1.84
C ASP A 130 8.61 -5.40 -1.66
N LEU A 131 8.60 -4.15 -1.19
CA LEU A 131 9.77 -3.26 -1.22
C LEU A 131 10.50 -3.16 0.13
N ALA A 132 9.86 -3.52 1.24
CA ALA A 132 10.48 -3.52 2.57
C ALA A 132 11.85 -4.22 2.66
N PRO A 133 12.12 -5.37 1.99
CA PRO A 133 13.40 -6.05 2.15
C PRO A 133 14.59 -5.23 1.63
N GLN A 134 14.45 -4.62 0.45
CA GLN A 134 15.49 -3.78 -0.14
C GLN A 134 15.61 -2.41 0.55
N LEU A 135 14.48 -1.80 0.95
CA LEU A 135 14.48 -0.55 1.70
C LEU A 135 15.14 -0.75 3.08
N TYR A 136 14.78 -1.80 3.83
CA TYR A 136 15.43 -2.14 5.09
C TYR A 136 16.92 -2.42 4.93
N ALA A 137 17.33 -3.14 3.88
CA ALA A 137 18.74 -3.43 3.62
C ALA A 137 19.56 -2.17 3.38
N GLU A 138 19.11 -1.25 2.52
CA GLU A 138 19.83 0.00 2.22
C GLU A 138 19.81 0.97 3.41
N VAL A 139 18.65 1.18 4.02
CA VAL A 139 18.50 2.02 5.23
C VAL A 139 19.43 1.55 6.35
N LYS A 140 19.51 0.22 6.58
CA LYS A 140 20.42 -0.38 7.56
C LYS A 140 21.89 -0.20 7.18
N LYS A 141 22.22 -0.33 5.89
CA LYS A 141 23.57 -0.09 5.34
C LYS A 141 24.02 1.36 5.53
N ARG A 142 23.10 2.33 5.46
CA ARG A 142 23.36 3.76 5.75
C ARG A 142 23.28 4.12 7.24
N GLY A 143 22.81 3.22 8.10
CA GLY A 143 22.67 3.44 9.54
C GLY A 143 21.51 4.35 9.96
N ARG A 144 20.61 4.71 9.02
CA ARG A 144 19.43 5.59 9.23
C ARG A 144 18.33 4.89 10.05
N LYS A 145 18.54 4.73 11.35
CA LYS A 145 17.61 4.03 12.27
C LYS A 145 16.21 4.67 12.29
N ASP A 146 16.16 5.99 12.19
CA ASP A 146 14.97 6.81 12.01
C ASP A 146 14.08 6.32 10.85
N LEU A 147 14.68 5.98 9.70
CA LEU A 147 13.96 5.41 8.57
C LEU A 147 13.55 3.94 8.79
N ILE A 148 14.24 3.19 9.67
CA ILE A 148 13.81 1.82 10.05
C ILE A 148 12.51 1.88 10.86
N ASP A 149 12.38 2.84 11.77
CA ASP A 149 11.19 2.98 12.60
C ASP A 149 9.97 3.43 11.77
N ILE A 150 10.17 4.30 10.75
CA ILE A 150 9.15 4.65 9.76
C ILE A 150 8.76 3.43 8.89
N LEU A 151 9.72 2.62 8.44
CA LEU A 151 9.42 1.37 7.73
C LEU A 151 8.65 0.37 8.59
N GLN A 152 8.96 0.24 9.89
CA GLN A 152 8.19 -0.61 10.82
C GLN A 152 6.75 -0.10 10.96
N TYR A 153 6.55 1.21 11.10
CA TYR A 153 5.22 1.82 11.15
C TYR A 153 4.43 1.56 9.86
N ASN A 154 5.02 1.86 8.69
CA ASN A 154 4.37 1.64 7.40
C ASN A 154 4.08 0.15 7.14
N TRP A 155 4.94 -0.78 7.60
CA TRP A 155 4.67 -2.22 7.53
C TRP A 155 3.49 -2.64 8.42
N ASN A 156 3.38 -2.09 9.63
CA ASN A 156 2.28 -2.41 10.53
C ASN A 156 0.94 -1.81 10.07
N MET A 157 0.97 -0.73 9.29
CA MET A 157 -0.23 -0.04 8.75
C MET A 157 -0.70 -0.58 7.39
N PHE A 158 0.22 -1.00 6.51
CA PHE A 158 -0.09 -1.38 5.12
C PHE A 158 0.44 -2.75 4.69
N GLY A 159 1.31 -3.38 5.51
CA GLY A 159 1.98 -4.63 5.21
C GLY A 159 1.27 -5.88 5.74
N LEU A 160 1.94 -7.02 5.60
CA LEU A 160 1.47 -8.31 6.13
C LEU A 160 1.81 -8.41 7.63
N ARG A 161 0.99 -7.74 8.45
CA ARG A 161 1.16 -7.66 9.91
C ARG A 161 1.06 -9.03 10.57
N SER A 162 2.17 -9.50 11.13
CA SER A 162 2.31 -10.80 11.79
C SER A 162 2.20 -10.67 13.32
N PRO A 163 1.59 -11.62 14.03
CA PRO A 163 1.55 -11.62 15.49
C PRO A 163 2.92 -11.90 16.16
N VAL A 164 3.99 -12.10 15.38
CA VAL A 164 5.36 -12.33 15.89
C VAL A 164 6.31 -11.26 15.34
N LYS A 165 6.94 -10.52 16.26
CA LYS A 165 7.96 -9.50 15.98
C LYS A 165 9.33 -10.14 15.77
N CYS A 166 10.01 -9.83 14.68
CA CYS A 166 11.34 -10.38 14.40
C CYS A 166 12.42 -9.74 15.31
N PRO A 167 13.20 -10.53 16.10
CA PRO A 167 14.18 -9.98 17.01
C PRO A 167 15.39 -9.32 16.32
N LYS A 168 15.63 -9.61 15.03
CA LYS A 168 16.78 -9.11 14.26
C LYS A 168 16.54 -7.77 13.55
N CYS A 169 15.28 -7.43 13.26
CA CYS A 169 14.92 -6.21 12.52
C CYS A 169 13.81 -5.37 13.14
N GLY A 170 13.05 -5.90 14.10
CA GLY A 170 11.94 -5.20 14.75
C GLY A 170 10.60 -5.24 14.00
N PHE A 171 10.53 -5.79 12.78
CA PHE A 171 9.28 -5.84 12.03
C PHE A 171 8.36 -6.97 12.50
N GLU A 172 7.06 -6.70 12.55
CA GLU A 172 5.98 -7.70 12.69
C GLU A 172 5.78 -8.43 11.36
N ALA A 173 6.82 -9.14 10.92
CA ALA A 173 6.98 -9.70 9.57
C ALA A 173 7.60 -11.11 9.55
N VAL A 174 7.59 -11.80 10.69
CA VAL A 174 7.85 -13.26 10.71
C VAL A 174 6.66 -13.96 10.06
N MET A 175 6.88 -15.08 9.39
CA MET A 175 5.84 -15.88 8.72
C MET A 175 5.69 -17.26 9.39
N PRO A 176 4.66 -18.06 9.05
CA PRO A 176 4.43 -19.37 9.68
C PRO A 176 5.55 -20.41 9.42
N ASP A 177 6.41 -20.18 8.42
CA ASP A 177 7.66 -20.94 8.18
C ASP A 177 8.85 -20.46 9.06
N TYR A 178 8.56 -19.58 10.01
CA TYR A 178 9.46 -18.87 10.92
C TYR A 178 10.50 -17.98 10.21
N SER A 179 10.34 -17.69 8.92
CA SER A 179 11.17 -16.73 8.19
C SER A 179 10.66 -15.30 8.35
N CYS A 180 11.57 -14.32 8.48
CA CYS A 180 11.22 -12.90 8.44
C CYS A 180 11.25 -12.37 6.99
N ARG A 181 10.09 -11.97 6.47
CA ARG A 181 9.94 -11.41 5.11
C ARG A 181 10.84 -10.21 4.84
N VAL A 182 11.09 -9.37 5.85
CA VAL A 182 11.84 -8.12 5.69
C VAL A 182 13.36 -8.31 5.77
N CYS A 183 13.87 -9.20 6.64
CA CYS A 183 15.32 -9.33 6.86
C CYS A 183 15.92 -10.73 6.57
N GLY A 184 15.12 -11.67 6.06
CA GLY A 184 15.55 -13.01 5.68
C GLY A 184 16.03 -13.88 6.85
N TYR A 185 15.73 -13.51 8.10
CA TYR A 185 16.13 -14.29 9.27
C TYR A 185 15.12 -15.39 9.56
N SER A 186 15.57 -16.64 9.57
CA SER A 186 14.82 -17.78 10.08
C SER A 186 14.98 -17.87 11.59
N LEU A 187 13.86 -17.86 12.33
CA LEU A 187 13.82 -18.03 13.77
C LEU A 187 13.72 -19.51 14.12
N SER A 188 14.35 -19.93 15.22
CA SER A 188 14.07 -21.22 15.85
C SER A 188 12.71 -21.20 16.58
N THR A 189 12.12 -22.37 16.80
CA THR A 189 10.90 -22.52 17.62
C THR A 189 11.05 -21.92 19.03
N ARG A 190 12.28 -21.87 19.57
CA ARG A 190 12.56 -21.22 20.85
C ARG A 190 12.44 -19.70 20.74
N GLU A 191 13.05 -19.09 19.74
CA GLU A 191 12.96 -17.63 19.50
C GLU A 191 11.52 -17.18 19.22
N ILE A 192 10.70 -18.00 18.54
CA ILE A 192 9.26 -17.72 18.38
C ILE A 192 8.57 -17.62 19.76
N LYS A 193 8.77 -18.61 20.63
CA LYS A 193 8.17 -18.67 21.97
C LYS A 193 8.67 -17.56 22.90
N GLU A 194 9.95 -17.22 22.79
CA GLU A 194 10.58 -16.11 23.51
C GLU A 194 10.01 -14.76 23.03
N ALA A 195 9.88 -14.54 21.72
CA ALA A 195 9.38 -13.29 21.14
C ALA A 195 7.89 -13.00 21.45
N ILE A 196 7.08 -14.03 21.67
CA ILE A 196 5.66 -13.89 22.09
C ILE A 196 5.47 -14.04 23.61
N ASN A 197 6.52 -14.30 24.38
CA ASN A 197 6.46 -14.65 25.80
C ASN A 197 5.41 -15.76 26.11
N LEU A 198 5.47 -16.86 25.37
CA LEU A 198 4.38 -17.86 25.31
C LEU A 198 3.99 -18.43 26.68
N MET A 199 4.97 -18.66 27.55
CA MET A 199 4.70 -19.27 28.86
C MET A 199 3.82 -18.38 29.72
N SER A 200 4.12 -17.08 29.85
CA SER A 200 3.25 -16.18 30.63
C SER A 200 1.83 -16.11 30.06
N GLN A 201 1.66 -16.08 28.73
CA GLN A 201 0.32 -16.08 28.13
C GLN A 201 -0.46 -17.38 28.47
N LEU A 202 0.20 -18.54 28.49
CA LEU A 202 -0.44 -19.80 28.87
C LEU A 202 -0.67 -19.94 30.38
N GLU A 203 0.15 -19.30 31.21
CA GLU A 203 -0.04 -19.25 32.66
C GLU A 203 -1.18 -18.30 33.04
N GLU A 204 -1.29 -17.14 32.37
CA GLU A 204 -2.44 -16.22 32.47
C GLU A 204 -3.73 -16.88 31.95
N MET A 205 -3.66 -17.69 30.89
CA MET A 205 -4.81 -18.40 30.30
C MET A 205 -5.58 -19.28 31.30
N TYR A 206 -4.92 -19.84 32.32
CA TYR A 206 -5.60 -20.59 33.38
C TYR A 206 -6.70 -19.75 34.07
N SER A 207 -6.49 -18.44 34.18
CA SER A 207 -7.39 -17.52 34.90
C SER A 207 -8.68 -17.18 34.16
N TYR A 208 -8.75 -17.40 32.84
CA TYR A 208 -9.92 -17.04 32.02
C TYR A 208 -10.44 -18.19 31.13
N ASP A 209 -9.61 -19.18 30.78
CA ASP A 209 -9.98 -20.33 29.95
C ASP A 209 -9.19 -21.60 30.35
N PRO A 210 -9.39 -22.13 31.58
CA PRO A 210 -8.66 -23.31 32.05
C PRO A 210 -8.93 -24.55 31.19
N GLU A 211 -10.15 -24.76 30.69
CA GLU A 211 -10.45 -25.90 29.81
C GLU A 211 -9.77 -25.76 28.42
N GLY A 212 -9.57 -24.53 27.91
CA GLY A 212 -8.75 -24.29 26.72
C GLY A 212 -7.27 -24.57 26.94
N LEU A 213 -6.72 -24.14 28.08
CA LEU A 213 -5.34 -24.46 28.46
C LEU A 213 -5.12 -25.98 28.60
N LYS A 214 -6.08 -26.68 29.24
CA LYS A 214 -6.09 -28.13 29.38
C LYS A 214 -6.12 -28.85 28.03
N GLU A 215 -6.89 -28.35 27.06
CA GLU A 215 -6.87 -28.84 25.67
C GLU A 215 -5.47 -28.70 25.06
N ILE A 216 -4.86 -27.51 25.15
CA ILE A 216 -3.50 -27.19 24.64
C ILE A 216 -2.42 -28.09 25.27
N ILE A 217 -2.49 -28.35 26.58
CA ILE A 217 -1.59 -29.27 27.28
C ILE A 217 -1.74 -30.70 26.74
N THR A 218 -2.97 -31.13 26.52
CA THR A 218 -3.34 -32.49 26.11
C THR A 218 -2.97 -32.76 24.65
N SER A 219 -3.36 -31.88 23.71
CA SER A 219 -2.93 -31.91 22.31
C SER A 219 -1.42 -31.78 22.19
N GLY A 220 -0.81 -30.96 23.05
CA GLY A 220 0.58 -30.59 22.98
C GLY A 220 0.92 -29.54 21.93
N TYR A 221 -0.07 -28.85 21.39
CA TYR A 221 0.14 -27.72 20.49
C TYR A 221 -1.04 -26.75 20.57
N LEU A 222 -0.79 -25.55 20.08
CA LEU A 222 -1.75 -24.45 20.01
C LEU A 222 -1.64 -23.74 18.67
N ILE A 223 -2.67 -22.98 18.32
CA ILE A 223 -2.60 -22.01 17.24
C ILE A 223 -2.42 -20.63 17.85
N TYR A 224 -1.37 -19.90 17.48
CA TYR A 224 -1.10 -18.55 17.95
C TYR A 224 -1.47 -17.53 16.88
N ILE A 225 -2.28 -16.53 17.24
CA ILE A 225 -2.82 -15.51 16.33
C ILE A 225 -2.64 -14.08 16.87
N SER A 226 -3.24 -13.08 16.22
CA SER A 226 -3.18 -11.67 16.63
C SER A 226 -3.66 -11.38 18.06
N THR A 227 -4.52 -12.24 18.63
CA THR A 227 -5.06 -12.13 19.99
C THR A 227 -4.46 -13.13 20.99
N GLY A 228 -3.34 -13.79 20.68
CA GLY A 228 -2.68 -14.76 21.57
C GLY A 228 -2.94 -16.24 21.22
N PRO A 229 -2.73 -17.17 22.18
CA PRO A 229 -2.90 -18.62 21.98
C PRO A 229 -4.37 -19.05 21.94
N ILE A 230 -4.70 -19.96 21.02
CA ILE A 230 -6.02 -20.56 20.82
C ILE A 230 -5.92 -22.09 20.86
N PRO A 231 -6.83 -22.79 21.57
CA PRO A 231 -6.91 -24.25 21.54
C PRO A 231 -7.23 -24.77 20.13
N PRO A 232 -6.56 -25.83 19.63
CA PRO A 232 -6.71 -26.29 18.26
C PRO A 232 -8.15 -26.54 17.79
N SER A 233 -9.04 -27.02 18.68
CA SER A 233 -10.46 -27.28 18.37
C SER A 233 -11.26 -26.01 18.03
N ARG A 234 -10.79 -24.85 18.49
CA ARG A 234 -11.49 -23.56 18.39
C ARG A 234 -11.00 -22.69 17.24
N PHE A 235 -9.84 -23.01 16.66
CA PHE A 235 -9.29 -22.25 15.55
C PHE A 235 -10.11 -22.46 14.27
N LYS A 236 -10.34 -21.37 13.54
CA LYS A 236 -11.01 -21.37 12.23
C LYS A 236 -10.21 -20.46 11.30
N PRO A 237 -9.55 -20.99 10.25
CA PRO A 237 -8.77 -20.18 9.33
C PRO A 237 -9.62 -19.09 8.69
N SER A 238 -9.23 -17.83 8.89
CA SER A 238 -9.70 -16.71 8.05
C SER A 238 -8.66 -16.48 6.94
N GLY A 239 -9.12 -16.11 5.73
CA GLY A 239 -8.23 -15.99 4.56
C GLY A 239 -7.22 -14.83 4.60
N SER A 240 -7.19 -14.07 5.70
CA SER A 240 -6.39 -12.85 5.86
C SER A 240 -5.54 -12.81 7.14
N GLU A 241 -5.65 -13.79 8.04
CA GLU A 241 -4.88 -13.80 9.29
C GLU A 241 -3.65 -14.71 9.21
N ILE A 242 -2.51 -14.20 9.70
CA ILE A 242 -1.27 -14.96 9.88
C ILE A 242 -1.35 -15.67 11.24
N TYR A 243 -1.28 -17.00 11.21
CA TYR A 243 -1.34 -17.86 12.38
C TYR A 243 -0.16 -18.83 12.42
N TYR A 244 0.18 -19.32 13.62
CA TYR A 244 1.30 -20.22 13.86
C TYR A 244 0.83 -21.47 14.58
N GLU A 245 1.16 -22.66 14.07
CA GLU A 245 1.13 -23.87 14.88
C GLU A 245 2.39 -23.89 15.77
N ILE A 246 2.20 -24.01 17.09
CA ILE A 246 3.31 -24.03 18.05
C ILE A 246 3.19 -25.28 18.93
N THR A 247 4.10 -26.23 18.73
CA THR A 247 4.21 -27.46 19.52
C THR A 247 4.85 -27.17 20.89
N LEU A 248 4.27 -27.70 21.96
CA LEU A 248 4.82 -27.64 23.32
C LEU A 248 5.91 -28.70 23.54
N THR A 249 7.02 -28.31 24.18
CA THR A 249 8.05 -29.26 24.60
C THR A 249 7.60 -30.06 25.83
N SER A 250 8.22 -31.22 26.07
CA SER A 250 7.94 -32.03 27.27
C SER A 250 8.17 -31.27 28.58
N GLN A 251 9.10 -30.30 28.60
CA GLN A 251 9.38 -29.44 29.74
C GLN A 251 8.25 -28.41 29.96
N GLU A 252 7.81 -27.72 28.91
CA GLU A 252 6.68 -26.77 28.95
C GLU A 252 5.40 -27.49 29.40
N LYS A 253 5.09 -28.65 28.82
CA LYS A 253 3.98 -29.50 29.26
C LYS A 253 4.09 -29.85 30.75
N ALA A 254 5.28 -30.20 31.25
CA ALA A 254 5.48 -30.55 32.65
C ALA A 254 5.36 -29.34 33.59
N GLN A 255 5.67 -28.12 33.15
CA GLN A 255 5.44 -26.88 33.90
C GLN A 255 3.95 -26.54 33.96
N LEU A 256 3.26 -26.52 32.81
CA LEU A 256 1.83 -26.20 32.73
C LEU A 256 0.97 -27.22 33.50
N ASN A 257 1.27 -28.53 33.42
CA ASN A 257 0.59 -29.54 34.23
C ASN A 257 0.75 -29.32 35.74
N LYS A 258 1.92 -28.84 36.21
CA LYS A 258 2.13 -28.55 37.64
C LYS A 258 1.24 -27.40 38.09
N LEU A 259 1.20 -26.30 37.33
CA LEU A 259 0.34 -25.15 37.64
C LEU A 259 -1.14 -25.53 37.61
N TYR A 260 -1.57 -26.24 36.57
CA TYR A 260 -2.95 -26.71 36.44
C TYR A 260 -3.38 -27.55 37.65
N ASN A 261 -2.56 -28.52 38.05
CA ASN A 261 -2.84 -29.37 39.21
C ASN A 261 -2.74 -28.61 40.54
N ILE A 262 -1.85 -27.63 40.69
CA ILE A 262 -1.78 -26.80 41.91
C ILE A 262 -3.08 -26.02 42.10
N HIS A 263 -3.57 -25.34 41.05
CA HIS A 263 -4.78 -24.54 41.15
C HIS A 263 -6.06 -25.37 41.23
N GLN A 264 -6.13 -26.56 40.61
CA GLN A 264 -7.26 -27.47 40.81
C GLN A 264 -7.37 -28.01 42.25
N ASN A 265 -6.30 -27.98 43.04
CA ASN A 265 -6.32 -28.35 44.46
C ASN A 265 -6.52 -27.14 45.40
N GLN A 266 -6.91 -25.98 44.86
CA GLN A 266 -7.18 -24.74 45.61
C GLN A 266 -8.62 -24.23 45.47
N VAL A 267 -9.50 -25.01 44.81
CA VAL A 267 -10.91 -24.71 44.52
C VAL A 267 -11.80 -25.83 45.05
#